data_AF-A0A2H0R0W3-F1
#
_entry.id   AF-A0A2H0R0W3-F1
#
_cell.length_a   1.000
_cell.length_b   1.000
_cell.length_c   1.000
_cell.angle_alpha   90.00
_cell.angle_beta   90.00
_cell.angle_gamma   90.00
#
_symmetry.space_group_name_H-M   'P 1'
#
loop_
_entity.id
_entity.type
_entity.pdbx_description
1 polymer ?
#
loop_
_entity_poly.entity_id
_entity_poly.type
_entity_poly.pdbx_seq_one_letter_code
_entity_poly.pdbx_strand_id
1 'polypeptide(L)'
;MAQNISESISNDGVAYASVFADNFSLLLSIVIGIIATFFVFRVARKLGGGLFGLVLNYVGIGMLFVVLGTIVMVVDKWVLYFWINVSSTVFFAIGYIFMVIGANKLFKGIMNT
;
A
#
# COMPACT_ATOMS: atom_id res chain seq x y z
N MET A 1 17.31 22.52 -39.18
CA MET A 1 17.22 22.63 -37.70
C MET A 1 15.97 21.91 -37.18
N ALA A 2 15.76 20.64 -37.58
CA ALA A 2 14.55 19.86 -37.26
C ALA A 2 14.84 18.42 -36.78
N GLN A 3 16.11 18.00 -36.72
CA GLN A 3 16.50 16.63 -36.35
C GLN A 3 16.65 16.40 -34.84
N ASN A 4 16.74 17.45 -34.02
CA ASN A 4 17.00 17.31 -32.58
C ASN A 4 15.73 17.19 -31.71
N ILE A 5 14.53 17.25 -32.29
CA ILE A 5 13.26 17.14 -31.53
C ILE A 5 12.70 15.71 -31.58
N SER A 6 13.08 14.91 -32.58
CA SER A 6 12.56 13.55 -32.74
C SER A 6 13.29 12.49 -31.90
N GLU A 7 14.51 12.76 -31.47
CA GLU A 7 15.33 11.83 -30.68
C GLU A 7 15.04 11.87 -29.18
N SER A 8 14.48 12.98 -28.66
CA SER A 8 14.08 13.08 -27.25
C SER A 8 12.72 12.43 -26.98
N ILE A 9 11.81 12.42 -27.95
CA ILE A 9 10.45 11.86 -27.77
C ILE A 9 10.47 10.32 -27.79
N SER A 10 11.43 9.68 -28.47
CA SER A 10 11.52 8.22 -28.59
C SER A 10 12.19 7.54 -27.40
N ASN A 11 13.12 8.21 -26.72
CA ASN A 11 13.87 7.62 -25.61
C ASN A 11 13.05 7.57 -24.32
N ASP A 12 12.24 8.60 -24.08
CA ASP A 12 11.37 8.71 -22.92
C ASP A 12 10.35 7.56 -22.87
N GLY A 13 9.62 7.31 -23.97
CA GLY A 13 8.62 6.24 -24.05
C GLY A 13 9.19 4.84 -23.80
N VAL A 14 10.42 4.57 -24.26
CA VAL A 14 11.11 3.28 -24.07
C VAL A 14 11.66 3.16 -22.64
N ALA A 15 12.16 4.24 -22.05
CA ALA A 15 12.57 4.29 -20.65
C ALA A 15 11.36 4.10 -19.71
N TYR A 16 10.24 4.78 -19.95
CA TYR A 16 9.01 4.58 -19.19
C TYR A 16 8.46 3.16 -19.35
N ALA A 17 8.46 2.59 -20.56
CA ALA A 17 7.97 1.23 -20.80
C ALA A 17 8.86 0.16 -20.14
N SER A 18 10.18 0.33 -20.17
CA SER A 18 11.13 -0.60 -19.51
C SER A 18 11.05 -0.54 -17.98
N VAL A 19 10.91 0.66 -17.40
CA VAL A 19 10.70 0.83 -15.95
C VAL A 19 9.32 0.29 -15.52
N PHE A 20 8.28 0.44 -16.36
CA PHE A 20 6.98 -0.18 -16.13
C PHE A 20 7.04 -1.70 -16.17
N ALA A 21 7.76 -2.27 -17.13
CA ALA A 21 7.93 -3.72 -17.24
C ALA A 21 8.65 -4.31 -16.01
N ASP A 22 9.69 -3.63 -15.52
CA ASP A 22 10.47 -4.08 -14.36
C ASP A 22 9.70 -3.92 -13.02
N ASN A 23 8.81 -2.93 -12.94
CA ASN A 23 8.01 -2.66 -11.73
C ASN A 23 6.55 -3.10 -11.82
N PHE A 24 6.17 -3.85 -12.87
CA PHE A 24 4.79 -4.25 -13.12
C PHE A 24 4.17 -5.00 -11.93
N SER A 25 4.90 -5.96 -11.35
CA SER A 25 4.43 -6.71 -10.18
C SER A 25 4.20 -5.81 -8.95
N LEU A 26 5.05 -4.80 -8.73
CA LEU A 26 4.90 -3.84 -7.64
C LEU A 26 3.67 -2.95 -7.85
N LEU A 27 3.50 -2.40 -9.05
CA LEU A 27 2.33 -1.58 -9.41
C LEU A 27 1.03 -2.39 -9.28
N LEU A 28 1.03 -3.64 -9.73
CA LEU A 28 -0.11 -4.55 -9.64
C LEU A 28 -0.42 -4.90 -8.17
N SER A 29 0.60 -5.06 -7.32
CA SER A 29 0.43 -5.28 -5.89
C SER A 29 -0.27 -4.10 -5.18
N ILE A 30 -0.01 -2.87 -5.62
CA ILE A 30 -0.70 -1.67 -5.11
C ILE A 30 -2.18 -1.73 -5.46
N VAL A 31 -2.52 -2.06 -6.70
CA VAL A 31 -3.92 -2.17 -7.16
C VAL A 31 -4.65 -3.25 -6.36
N ILE A 32 -4.04 -4.44 -6.21
CA ILE A 32 -4.60 -5.52 -5.38
C ILE A 32 -4.77 -5.05 -3.94
N GLY A 33 -3.76 -4.36 -3.38
CA GLY A 33 -3.79 -3.85 -2.02
C GLY A 33 -4.92 -2.84 -1.78
N ILE A 34 -5.17 -1.91 -2.72
CA ILE A 34 -6.27 -0.95 -2.66
C ILE A 34 -7.62 -1.70 -2.67
N ILE A 35 -7.80 -2.65 -3.59
CA ILE A 35 -9.03 -3.43 -3.71
C ILE A 35 -9.27 -4.24 -2.42
N ALA A 36 -8.26 -4.96 -1.94
CA ALA A 36 -8.34 -5.75 -0.71
C ALA A 36 -8.71 -4.88 0.49
N THR A 37 -8.05 -3.72 0.64
CA THR A 37 -8.34 -2.75 1.70
C THR A 37 -9.81 -2.31 1.65
N PHE A 38 -10.32 -1.97 0.47
CA PHE A 38 -11.72 -1.59 0.29
C PHE A 38 -12.69 -2.71 0.69
N PHE A 39 -12.42 -3.96 0.29
CA PHE A 39 -13.24 -5.11 0.70
C PHE A 39 -13.23 -5.32 2.21
N VAL A 40 -12.08 -5.20 2.86
CA VAL A 40 -11.94 -5.36 4.31
C VAL A 40 -12.77 -4.32 5.04
N PHE A 41 -12.70 -3.04 4.64
CA PHE A 41 -13.55 -2.00 5.24
C PHE A 41 -15.04 -2.22 4.96
N ARG A 42 -15.39 -2.69 3.77
CA ARG A 42 -16.79 -3.01 3.42
C ARG A 42 -17.33 -4.13 4.30
N VAL A 43 -16.55 -5.17 4.54
CA VAL A 43 -16.92 -6.29 5.42
C VAL A 43 -16.95 -5.85 6.88
N ALA A 44 -15.97 -5.05 7.34
CA ALA A 44 -15.93 -4.50 8.69
C ALA A 44 -17.21 -3.72 9.02
N ARG A 45 -17.67 -2.87 8.09
CA ARG A 45 -18.92 -2.11 8.23
C ARG A 45 -20.16 -3.00 8.27
N LYS A 46 -20.20 -4.07 7.49
CA LYS A 46 -21.32 -5.03 7.49
C LYS A 46 -21.43 -5.81 8.80
N LEU A 47 -20.32 -6.08 9.47
CA LEU A 47 -20.27 -6.82 10.74
C LEU A 47 -20.70 -5.99 11.96
N GLY A 48 -21.08 -4.71 11.77
CA GLY A 48 -21.87 -3.93 12.72
C GLY A 48 -21.38 -3.97 14.16
N GLY A 49 -20.32 -3.23 14.48
CA GLY A 49 -19.90 -2.91 15.86
C GLY A 49 -19.42 -4.07 16.76
N GLY A 50 -19.66 -5.32 16.38
CA GLY A 50 -19.22 -6.50 17.13
C GLY A 50 -17.70 -6.66 17.16
N LEU A 51 -17.21 -7.60 17.98
CA LEU A 51 -15.77 -7.86 18.15
C LEU A 51 -15.06 -8.05 16.79
N PHE A 52 -15.63 -8.85 15.90
CA PHE A 52 -15.08 -9.08 14.56
C PHE A 52 -15.07 -7.82 13.69
N GLY A 53 -16.11 -6.98 13.76
CA GLY A 53 -16.16 -5.71 13.04
C GLY A 53 -15.07 -4.74 13.53
N LEU A 54 -14.85 -4.66 14.84
CA LEU A 54 -13.78 -3.85 15.43
C LEU A 54 -12.41 -4.37 15.00
N VAL A 55 -12.15 -5.68 15.12
CA VAL A 55 -10.87 -6.29 14.71
C VAL A 55 -10.60 -6.04 13.23
N LEU A 56 -11.58 -6.31 12.35
CA LEU A 56 -11.43 -6.04 10.92
C LEU A 56 -11.18 -4.57 10.62
N ASN A 57 -11.70 -3.64 11.42
CA ASN A 57 -11.43 -2.22 11.25
C ASN A 57 -9.97 -1.86 11.57
N TYR A 58 -9.40 -2.42 12.66
CA TYR A 58 -7.97 -2.25 12.95
C TYR A 58 -7.08 -2.87 11.87
N VAL A 59 -7.43 -4.07 11.40
CA VAL A 59 -6.72 -4.74 10.31
C VAL A 59 -6.83 -3.96 8.99
N GLY A 60 -8.00 -3.40 8.68
CA GLY A 60 -8.23 -2.55 7.51
C GLY A 60 -7.41 -1.27 7.54
N ILE A 61 -7.34 -0.58 8.70
CA ILE A 61 -6.46 0.58 8.90
C ILE A 61 -5.01 0.16 8.68
N GLY A 62 -4.59 -0.96 9.27
CA GLY A 62 -3.24 -1.49 9.08
C GLY A 62 -2.90 -1.74 7.61
N MET A 63 -3.82 -2.36 6.86
CA MET A 63 -3.68 -2.58 5.42
C MET A 63 -3.56 -1.29 4.61
N LEU A 64 -4.33 -0.25 4.96
CA LEU A 64 -4.25 1.05 4.32
C LEU A 64 -2.85 1.66 4.48
N PHE A 65 -2.29 1.60 5.70
CA PHE A 65 -0.93 2.06 5.96
C PHE A 65 0.12 1.25 5.19
N VAL A 66 -0.05 -0.07 5.05
CA VAL A 66 0.84 -0.89 4.21
C VAL A 66 0.76 -0.48 2.74
N VAL A 67 -0.45 -0.25 2.20
CA VAL A 67 -0.62 0.22 0.82
C VAL A 67 0.06 1.57 0.61
N LEU A 68 -0.10 2.52 1.55
CA LEU A 68 0.60 3.80 1.50
C LEU A 68 2.12 3.64 1.53
N GLY A 69 2.65 2.78 2.41
CA GLY A 69 4.08 2.47 2.46
C GLY A 69 4.61 1.91 1.13
N THR A 70 3.85 1.03 0.48
CA THR A 70 4.19 0.48 -0.84
C THR A 70 4.15 1.55 -1.94
N ILE A 71 3.16 2.45 -1.91
CA ILE A 71 3.09 3.58 -2.86
C ILE A 71 4.33 4.46 -2.71
N VAL A 72 4.68 4.82 -1.47
CA VAL A 72 5.85 5.64 -1.15
C VAL A 72 7.14 4.96 -1.62
N MET A 73 7.28 3.66 -1.39
CA MET A 73 8.43 2.88 -1.87
C MET A 73 8.51 2.81 -3.39
N VAL A 74 7.36 2.73 -4.09
CA VAL A 74 7.36 2.83 -5.55
C VAL A 74 7.83 4.21 -5.96
N VAL A 75 7.32 5.29 -5.37
CA VAL A 75 7.71 6.68 -5.69
C VAL A 75 9.20 6.95 -5.46
N ASP A 76 9.82 6.35 -4.43
CA ASP A 76 11.27 6.45 -4.16
C ASP A 76 12.13 6.08 -5.38
N LYS A 77 11.71 5.06 -6.13
CA LYS A 77 12.42 4.63 -7.36
C LYS A 77 12.41 5.70 -8.47
N TRP A 78 11.49 6.66 -8.42
CA TRP A 78 11.33 7.72 -9.43
C TRP A 78 11.85 9.07 -8.90
N VAL A 79 11.96 9.22 -7.59
CA VAL A 79 12.32 10.46 -6.90
C VAL A 79 13.42 10.10 -5.89
N LEU A 80 14.69 10.27 -6.30
CA LEU A 80 15.88 9.96 -5.49
C LEU A 80 16.01 10.89 -4.26
N TYR A 81 15.22 10.63 -3.23
CA TYR A 81 15.25 11.37 -1.97
C TYR A 81 15.27 10.42 -0.78
N PHE A 82 16.36 10.45 -0.02
CA PHE A 82 16.60 9.65 1.19
C PHE A 82 15.42 9.63 2.19
N TRP A 83 14.66 10.73 2.28
CA TRP A 83 13.51 10.86 3.18
C TRP A 83 12.32 9.95 2.82
N ILE A 84 12.20 9.55 1.56
CA ILE A 84 11.07 8.72 1.10
C ILE A 84 11.18 7.30 1.68
N ASN A 85 12.38 6.74 1.72
CA ASN A 85 12.62 5.40 2.27
C ASN A 85 12.39 5.30 3.80
N VAL A 86 12.69 6.39 4.54
CA VAL A 86 12.34 6.49 5.97
C VAL A 86 10.82 6.52 6.13
N SER A 87 10.13 7.29 5.28
CA SER A 87 8.68 7.43 5.37
C SER A 87 7.94 6.11 5.05
N SER A 88 8.37 5.32 4.05
CA SER A 88 7.77 4.01 3.74
C SER A 88 7.89 3.05 4.92
N THR A 89 9.05 3.02 5.57
CA THR A 89 9.32 2.21 6.77
C THR A 89 8.37 2.59 7.92
N VAL A 90 8.14 3.89 8.14
CA VAL A 90 7.20 4.38 9.15
C VAL A 90 5.76 3.97 8.84
N PHE A 91 5.33 4.08 7.58
CA PHE A 91 3.99 3.62 7.16
C PHE A 91 3.81 2.12 7.41
N PHE A 92 4.79 1.30 7.05
CA PHE A 92 4.74 -0.14 7.32
C PHE A 92 4.69 -0.45 8.82
N ALA A 93 5.54 0.20 9.63
CA ALA A 93 5.56 0.01 11.07
C ALA A 93 4.21 0.32 11.71
N ILE A 94 3.61 1.46 11.37
CA ILE A 94 2.27 1.83 11.85
C ILE A 94 1.25 0.80 11.40
N GLY A 95 1.30 0.39 10.13
CA GLY A 95 0.41 -0.64 9.58
C GLY A 95 0.44 -1.94 10.37
N TYR A 96 1.64 -2.46 10.66
CA TYR A 96 1.82 -3.66 11.45
C TYR A 96 1.35 -3.51 12.90
N ILE A 97 1.60 -2.36 13.54
CA ILE A 97 1.11 -2.08 14.89
C ILE A 97 -0.43 -2.16 14.94
N PHE A 98 -1.12 -1.58 13.96
CA PHE A 98 -2.59 -1.66 13.88
C PHE A 98 -3.09 -3.10 13.72
N MET A 99 -2.43 -3.92 12.89
CA MET A 99 -2.77 -5.32 12.73
C MET A 99 -2.56 -6.12 14.03
N VAL A 100 -1.47 -5.88 14.76
CA VAL A 100 -1.20 -6.51 16.06
C VAL A 100 -2.25 -6.11 17.09
N ILE A 101 -2.68 -4.84 17.12
CA ILE A 101 -3.77 -4.40 18.01
C ILE A 101 -5.07 -5.13 17.66
N GLY A 102 -5.38 -5.29 16.37
CA GLY A 102 -6.52 -6.08 15.90
C GLY A 102 -6.47 -7.52 16.42
N ALA A 103 -5.33 -8.19 16.25
CA ALA A 103 -5.12 -9.56 16.73
C ALA A 103 -5.26 -9.69 18.25
N ASN A 104 -4.69 -8.75 19.01
CA ASN A 104 -4.81 -8.72 20.48
C ASN A 104 -6.25 -8.53 20.94
N LYS A 105 -7.03 -7.69 20.25
CA LYS A 105 -8.47 -7.53 20.54
C LYS A 105 -9.25 -8.81 20.26
N LEU A 106 -8.93 -9.51 19.18
CA LEU A 106 -9.55 -10.80 18.87
C LEU A 106 -9.24 -11.83 19.97
N PHE A 107 -7.96 -11.96 20.34
CA PHE A 107 -7.50 -12.87 21.38
C PHE A 107 -8.19 -12.61 22.72
N LYS A 108 -8.23 -11.34 23.14
CA LYS A 108 -8.93 -10.94 24.37
C LYS A 108 -10.43 -11.25 24.30
N GLY A 109 -11.06 -11.03 23.14
CA GLY A 109 -12.47 -11.37 22.93
C GLY A 109 -12.75 -12.86 23.09
N ILE A 110 -11.87 -13.72 22.56
CA ILE A 110 -12.00 -15.18 22.67
C ILE A 110 -11.78 -15.65 24.11
N MET A 111 -10.77 -15.14 24.82
CA MET A 111 -10.48 -15.57 26.20
C MET A 111 -11.50 -15.08 27.24
N ASN A 112 -12.19 -13.96 26.98
CA ASN A 112 -13.21 -13.42 27.88
C ASN A 112 -14.62 -13.99 27.61
N THR A 113 -14.77 -14.92 26.67
CA THR A 113 -16.01 -15.64 26.39
C THR A 113 -15.93 -17.04 26.97
#